data_AF-A0A7Y4SG65-F1
#
_entry.id   AF-A0A7Y4SG65-F1
#
_cell.length_a   1.000
_cell.length_b   1.000
_cell.length_c   1.000
_cell.angle_alpha   90.00
_cell.angle_beta   90.00
_cell.angle_gamma   90.00
#
_symmetry.space_group_name_H-M   'P 1'
#
loop_
_entity.id
_entity.type
_entity.pdbx_description
1 polymer ?
#
loop_
_entity_poly.entity_id
_entity_poly.type
_entity_poly.pdbx_seq_one_letter_code
_entity_poly.pdbx_strand_id
1 'polypeptide(L)'
;MTLVASPPSPLTAETIRSVIDTMPVQGRIMLKLILLQYFDITDEEILYIVTDRPDPRCVAGAKPTNTTMTKESITVVTDRRNQYRRQVRLKRERTWLQCDCLRKLAQLRESFADRARSLLAERFAVPADRLETLRAAARTVLPRPAIRLLEERWDADEISADDYQQQWLSVEFQTQLRMAEKYRKRLDLAERERQSAISSPLQDHEIGHVWGIPAGSLAARKVKYLTQYLQALQATLQNSAAATTTAPLDLWKETFSVLAAQPIERSMSTYDGLEKTESALIDKLTALVWGNLAEEVEVKFWTSLVFGASSNAMHSEITRNLFGLQRLATILNDMDHSPEAVDEELLKRSAPTPKPEDNLLEAPAEPPTKELSEMQVQILNSMRGEDVTGRPSDKW
;
A
#
# COMPACT_ATOMS: atom_id res chain seq x y z
N MET A 1 -6.17 -11.75 21.12
CA MET A 1 -4.78 -11.97 21.57
C MET A 1 -4.32 -10.69 22.26
N THR A 2 -4.22 -10.71 23.57
CA THR A 2 -3.64 -9.62 24.37
C THR A 2 -2.18 -9.45 23.97
N LEU A 3 -1.83 -8.29 23.41
CA LEU A 3 -0.45 -7.85 23.24
C LEU A 3 0.16 -7.77 24.64
N VAL A 4 0.87 -8.83 25.05
CA VAL A 4 1.81 -8.73 26.16
C VAL A 4 2.87 -7.75 25.67
N ALA A 5 2.84 -6.52 26.18
CA ALA A 5 3.91 -5.57 25.97
C ALA A 5 5.18 -6.23 26.50
N SER A 6 6.15 -6.51 25.61
CA SER A 6 7.49 -6.90 26.04
C SER A 6 7.98 -5.88 27.07
N PRO A 7 8.69 -6.31 28.13
CA PRO A 7 9.31 -5.37 29.04
C PRO A 7 10.16 -4.37 28.24
N PRO A 8 10.21 -3.10 28.63
CA PRO A 8 11.01 -2.11 27.91
C PRO A 8 12.44 -2.62 27.81
N SER A 9 12.94 -2.77 26.58
CA SER A 9 14.32 -3.20 26.35
C SER A 9 15.25 -2.22 27.07
N PRO A 10 16.24 -2.69 27.85
CA PRO A 10 17.19 -1.80 28.51
C PRO A 10 18.07 -1.07 27.50
N LEU A 11 18.08 -1.52 26.24
CA LEU A 11 18.77 -0.89 25.13
C LEU A 11 17.89 0.21 24.49
N THR A 12 18.44 1.42 24.36
CA THR A 12 17.77 2.54 23.68
C THR A 12 18.49 2.93 22.40
N ALA A 13 17.79 3.63 21.50
CA ALA A 13 18.37 4.13 20.26
C ALA A 13 19.50 5.14 20.51
N GLU A 14 19.43 5.89 21.61
CA GLU A 14 20.47 6.83 22.04
C GLU A 14 21.73 6.10 22.50
N THR A 15 21.58 5.02 23.27
CA THR A 15 22.71 4.16 23.67
C THR A 15 23.42 3.57 22.44
N ILE A 16 22.65 3.07 21.47
CA ILE A 16 23.20 2.53 20.21
C ILE A 16 24.00 3.59 19.46
N ARG A 17 23.42 4.79 19.27
CA ARG A 17 24.07 5.93 18.61
C ARG A 17 25.36 6.32 19.32
N SER A 18 25.30 6.52 20.64
CA SER A 18 26.43 6.90 21.47
C SER A 18 27.59 5.90 21.37
N VAL A 19 27.31 4.60 21.46
CA VAL A 19 28.35 3.57 21.33
C VAL A 19 28.98 3.61 19.94
N ILE A 20 28.20 3.71 18.86
CA ILE A 20 28.72 3.83 17.48
C ILE A 20 29.61 5.06 17.33
N ASP A 21 29.20 6.21 17.88
CA ASP A 21 29.94 7.47 17.74
C ASP A 21 31.28 7.46 18.47
N THR A 22 31.37 6.76 19.61
CA THR A 22 32.64 6.57 20.36
C THR A 22 33.62 5.60 19.69
N MET A 23 33.18 4.83 18.68
CA MET A 23 34.07 3.90 17.98
C MET A 23 35.14 4.65 17.16
N PRO A 24 36.31 4.01 16.91
CA PRO A 24 37.25 4.48 15.91
C PRO A 24 36.56 4.68 14.55
N VAL A 25 37.02 5.64 13.74
CA VAL A 25 36.40 6.01 12.46
C VAL A 25 36.07 4.80 11.57
N GLN A 26 36.98 3.83 11.45
CA GLN A 26 36.71 2.59 10.71
C GLN A 26 35.56 1.76 11.30
N GLY A 27 35.48 1.66 12.63
CA GLY A 27 34.40 0.96 13.31
C GLY A 27 33.06 1.67 13.13
N ARG A 28 33.06 2.99 13.29
CA ARG A 28 31.89 3.84 13.06
C ARG A 28 31.35 3.67 11.64
N ILE A 29 32.22 3.78 10.63
CA ILE A 29 31.87 3.56 9.21
C ILE A 29 31.33 2.16 8.99
N MET A 30 32.00 1.13 9.53
CA MET A 30 31.57 -0.27 9.38
C MET A 30 30.16 -0.48 9.93
N LEU A 31 29.90 -0.04 11.17
CA LEU A 31 28.59 -0.20 11.80
C LEU A 31 27.51 0.61 11.08
N LYS A 32 27.78 1.85 10.67
CA LYS A 32 26.85 2.67 9.89
C LYS A 32 26.54 2.09 8.51
N LEU A 33 27.52 1.46 7.84
CA LEU A 33 27.29 0.75 6.57
C LEU A 33 26.44 -0.51 6.78
N ILE A 34 26.71 -1.30 7.81
CA ILE A 34 25.89 -2.48 8.16
C ILE A 34 24.44 -2.06 8.47
N LEU A 35 24.27 -0.94 9.18
CA LEU A 35 22.99 -0.39 9.63
C LEU A 35 22.52 0.80 8.78
N LEU A 36 22.85 0.83 7.48
CA LEU A 36 22.61 1.97 6.58
C LEU A 36 21.12 2.37 6.47
N GLN A 37 20.21 1.45 6.81
CA GLN A 37 18.78 1.70 6.88
C GLN A 37 18.35 2.60 8.05
N TYR A 38 19.24 2.83 9.02
CA TYR A 38 19.00 3.63 10.23
C TYR A 38 20.00 4.77 10.43
N PHE A 39 21.20 4.64 9.86
CA PHE A 39 22.27 5.61 10.03
C PHE A 39 22.67 6.25 8.71
N ASP A 40 23.23 7.45 8.84
CA ASP A 40 23.84 8.18 7.74
C ASP A 40 25.35 8.23 7.89
N ILE A 41 26.03 8.17 6.74
CA ILE A 41 27.46 8.36 6.61
C ILE A 41 27.69 9.83 6.29
N THR A 42 28.50 10.46 7.14
CA THR A 42 28.89 11.87 7.06
C THR A 42 29.95 12.09 5.97
N ASP A 43 30.12 13.34 5.55
CA ASP A 43 31.11 13.68 4.53
C ASP A 43 32.55 13.39 4.99
N GLU A 44 32.85 13.59 6.28
CA GLU A 44 34.15 13.23 6.88
C GLU A 44 34.43 11.73 6.78
N GLU A 45 33.41 10.91 7.04
CA GLU A 45 33.50 9.45 6.91
C GLU A 45 33.67 9.02 5.45
N ILE A 46 33.06 9.73 4.49
CA ILE A 46 33.26 9.50 3.05
C ILE A 46 34.68 9.84 2.64
N LEU A 47 35.22 10.97 3.12
CA LEU A 47 36.60 11.34 2.88
C LEU A 47 37.54 10.26 3.43
N TYR A 48 37.27 9.74 4.63
CA TYR A 48 38.02 8.63 5.17
C TYR A 48 37.96 7.38 4.28
N ILE A 49 36.77 6.97 3.84
CA ILE A 49 36.57 5.82 2.93
C ILE A 49 37.45 5.98 1.68
N VAL A 50 37.48 7.17 1.08
CA VAL A 50 38.30 7.45 -0.11
C VAL A 50 39.78 7.27 0.19
N THR A 51 40.28 7.77 1.32
CA THR A 51 41.70 7.67 1.69
C THR A 51 42.16 6.26 2.06
N ASP A 52 41.26 5.45 2.62
CA ASP A 52 41.55 4.11 3.13
C ASP A 52 41.49 3.02 2.04
N ARG A 53 41.10 3.37 0.81
CA ARG A 53 41.09 2.43 -0.33
C ARG A 53 42.51 2.00 -0.69
N PRO A 54 42.74 0.71 -0.96
CA PRO A 54 44.00 0.28 -1.55
C PRO A 54 44.14 0.91 -2.95
N ASP A 55 45.30 1.49 -3.24
CA ASP A 55 45.60 2.00 -4.58
C ASP A 55 45.78 0.81 -5.53
N PRO A 56 45.00 0.70 -6.62
CA PRO A 56 45.12 -0.41 -7.56
C PRO A 56 46.48 -0.46 -8.26
N ARG A 57 47.24 0.64 -8.25
CA ARG A 57 48.61 0.73 -8.78
C ARG A 57 49.65 0.18 -7.81
N CYS A 58 49.31 0.01 -6.54
CA CYS A 58 50.21 -0.50 -5.52
C CYS A 58 50.00 -2.01 -5.35
N VAL A 59 51.08 -2.78 -5.57
CA VAL A 59 51.14 -4.20 -5.18
C VAL A 59 51.01 -4.29 -3.66
N ALA A 60 50.38 -5.36 -3.16
CA ALA A 60 50.12 -5.57 -1.75
C ALA A 60 51.34 -5.23 -0.87
N GLY A 61 51.18 -4.25 0.02
CA GLY A 61 52.22 -3.82 0.99
C GLY A 61 52.86 -2.46 0.71
N ALA A 62 52.70 -1.88 -0.49
CA ALA A 62 53.18 -0.52 -0.77
C ALA A 62 52.10 0.53 -0.43
N LYS A 63 52.40 1.48 0.46
CA LYS A 63 51.54 2.65 0.67
C LYS A 63 51.83 3.70 -0.41
N PRO A 64 50.81 4.30 -1.06
CA PRO A 64 51.03 5.39 -1.99
C PRO A 64 51.66 6.58 -1.28
N THR A 65 52.70 7.16 -1.86
CA THR A 65 53.37 8.35 -1.33
C THR A 65 52.56 9.64 -1.55
N ASN A 66 51.61 9.62 -2.49
CA ASN A 66 50.75 10.77 -2.85
C ASN A 66 49.33 10.29 -3.17
N THR A 67 48.47 10.16 -2.17
CA THR A 67 47.04 9.91 -2.38
C THR A 67 46.35 11.23 -2.69
N THR A 68 46.40 11.69 -3.94
CA THR A 68 45.58 12.83 -4.37
C THR A 68 44.12 12.40 -4.36
N MET A 69 43.36 12.81 -3.35
CA MET A 69 41.91 12.59 -3.30
C MET A 69 41.27 13.33 -4.48
N THR A 70 40.77 12.59 -5.47
CA THR A 70 40.09 13.20 -6.62
C THR A 70 38.63 13.45 -6.27
N LYS A 71 38.07 14.55 -6.80
CA LYS A 71 36.62 14.83 -6.68
C LYS A 71 35.78 13.65 -7.20
N GLU A 72 36.24 13.00 -8.28
CA GLU A 72 35.61 11.81 -8.85
C GLU A 72 35.52 10.65 -7.85
N SER A 73 36.59 10.39 -7.09
CA SER A 73 36.59 9.31 -6.10
C SER A 73 35.57 9.55 -4.98
N ILE A 74 35.41 10.79 -4.55
CA ILE A 74 34.40 11.22 -3.57
C ILE A 74 33.00 11.04 -4.15
N THR A 75 32.77 11.49 -5.38
CA THR A 75 31.48 11.32 -6.09
C THR A 75 31.10 9.85 -6.20
N VAL A 76 32.02 8.98 -6.64
CA VAL A 76 31.73 7.54 -6.79
C VAL A 76 31.35 6.87 -5.46
N VAL A 77 32.02 7.18 -4.36
CA VAL A 77 31.66 6.63 -3.03
C VAL A 77 30.29 7.14 -2.62
N THR A 78 30.06 8.44 -2.81
CA THR A 78 28.82 9.12 -2.46
C THR A 78 27.64 8.53 -3.20
N ASP A 79 27.77 8.32 -4.51
CA ASP A 79 26.72 7.76 -5.36
C ASP A 79 26.39 6.32 -4.99
N ARG A 80 27.41 5.47 -4.78
CA ARG A 80 27.20 4.08 -4.33
C ARG A 80 26.51 4.02 -2.97
N ARG A 81 26.99 4.84 -2.01
CA ARG A 81 26.36 4.97 -0.68
C ARG A 81 24.91 5.40 -0.81
N ASN A 82 24.64 6.42 -1.62
CA ASN A 82 23.29 6.95 -1.84
C ASN A 82 22.37 5.93 -2.49
N GLN A 83 22.87 5.14 -3.44
CA GLN A 83 22.13 4.05 -4.08
C GLN A 83 21.67 3.01 -3.05
N TYR A 84 22.59 2.44 -2.26
CA TYR A 84 22.24 1.43 -1.26
C TYR A 84 21.39 2.01 -0.14
N ARG A 85 21.71 3.22 0.35
CA ARG A 85 20.90 3.93 1.35
C ARG A 85 19.46 4.09 0.88
N ARG A 86 19.26 4.57 -0.34
CA ARG A 86 17.94 4.72 -0.96
C ARG A 86 17.24 3.36 -1.02
N GLN A 87 17.91 2.32 -1.51
CA GLN A 87 17.34 0.99 -1.63
C GLN A 87 16.82 0.42 -0.30
N VAL A 88 17.65 0.44 0.75
CA VAL A 88 17.28 -0.14 2.05
C VAL A 88 16.20 0.68 2.76
N ARG A 89 16.26 2.02 2.69
CA ARG A 89 15.26 2.90 3.31
C ARG A 89 13.90 2.81 2.62
N LEU A 90 13.88 2.78 1.29
CA LEU A 90 12.63 2.60 0.53
C LEU A 90 11.99 1.23 0.81
N LYS A 91 12.78 0.16 0.88
CA LYS A 91 12.27 -1.17 1.24
C LYS A 91 11.63 -1.16 2.64
N ARG A 92 12.28 -0.52 3.61
CA ARG A 92 11.74 -0.34 4.97
C ARG A 92 10.45 0.49 4.98
N GLU A 93 10.43 1.62 4.27
CA GLU A 93 9.25 2.49 4.18
C GLU A 93 8.07 1.79 3.51
N ARG A 94 8.30 1.12 2.37
CA ARG A 94 7.27 0.39 1.63
C ARG A 94 6.63 -0.70 2.48
N THR A 95 7.44 -1.58 3.08
CA THR A 95 6.94 -2.70 3.89
C THR A 95 6.19 -2.22 5.14
N TRP A 96 6.62 -1.10 5.72
CA TRP A 96 5.88 -0.45 6.81
C TRP A 96 4.54 0.11 6.34
N LEU A 97 4.51 0.85 5.22
CA LEU A 97 3.27 1.43 4.67
C LEU A 97 2.26 0.34 4.31
N GLN A 98 2.74 -0.73 3.69
CA GLN A 98 1.93 -1.89 3.38
C GLN A 98 1.26 -2.48 4.64
N CYS A 99 2.01 -2.65 5.73
CA CYS A 99 1.46 -3.12 7.00
C CYS A 99 0.46 -2.12 7.60
N ASP A 100 0.78 -0.82 7.58
CA ASP A 100 -0.10 0.22 8.12
C ASP A 100 -1.45 0.27 7.37
N CYS A 101 -1.40 0.33 6.04
CA CYS A 101 -2.59 0.33 5.19
C CYS A 101 -3.41 -0.95 5.36
N LEU A 102 -2.79 -2.13 5.39
CA LEU A 102 -3.51 -3.39 5.58
C LEU A 102 -4.18 -3.48 6.95
N ARG A 103 -3.52 -2.99 8.01
CA ARG A 103 -4.11 -2.96 9.35
C ARG A 103 -5.34 -2.06 9.39
N LYS A 104 -5.25 -0.85 8.83
CA LYS A 104 -6.36 0.09 8.72
C LYS A 104 -7.49 -0.46 7.86
N LEU A 105 -7.18 -1.07 6.71
CA LEU A 105 -8.18 -1.71 5.85
C LEU A 105 -8.87 -2.87 6.58
N ALA A 106 -8.14 -3.72 7.30
CA ALA A 106 -8.74 -4.82 8.06
C ALA A 106 -9.70 -4.29 9.14
N GLN A 107 -9.27 -3.28 9.91
CA GLN A 107 -10.10 -2.62 10.93
C GLN A 107 -11.34 -1.96 10.33
N LEU A 108 -11.20 -1.29 9.19
CA LEU A 108 -12.32 -0.70 8.46
C LEU A 108 -13.31 -1.77 7.99
N ARG A 109 -12.84 -2.91 7.50
CA ARG A 109 -13.75 -4.01 7.10
C ARG A 109 -14.47 -4.63 8.30
N GLU A 110 -13.83 -4.67 9.46
CA GLU A 110 -14.47 -5.08 10.71
C GLU A 110 -15.54 -4.08 11.14
N SER A 111 -15.25 -2.77 11.10
CA SER A 111 -16.25 -1.74 11.44
C SER A 111 -17.46 -1.77 10.49
N PHE A 112 -17.25 -1.92 9.18
CA PHE A 112 -18.32 -2.11 8.20
C PHE A 112 -19.18 -3.34 8.53
N ALA A 113 -18.56 -4.47 8.89
CA ALA A 113 -19.29 -5.68 9.25
C ALA A 113 -20.10 -5.50 10.55
N ASP A 114 -19.51 -4.86 11.57
CA ASP A 114 -20.18 -4.60 12.84
C ASP A 114 -21.35 -3.62 12.70
N ARG A 115 -21.20 -2.58 11.86
CA ARG A 115 -22.28 -1.65 11.51
C ARG A 115 -23.40 -2.33 10.73
N ALA A 116 -23.06 -3.12 9.70
CA ALA A 116 -24.05 -3.87 8.94
C ALA A 116 -24.85 -4.85 9.83
N ARG A 117 -24.16 -5.52 10.78
CA ARG A 117 -24.81 -6.37 11.78
C ARG A 117 -25.77 -5.57 12.69
N SER A 118 -25.35 -4.39 13.14
CA SER A 118 -26.16 -3.52 14.00
C SER A 118 -27.42 -3.04 13.27
N LEU A 119 -27.27 -2.58 12.01
CA LEU A 119 -28.40 -2.18 11.16
C LEU A 119 -29.37 -3.34 10.88
N LEU A 120 -28.87 -4.55 10.61
CA LEU A 120 -29.72 -5.73 10.45
C LEU A 120 -30.52 -6.05 11.72
N ALA A 121 -29.91 -5.93 12.90
CA ALA A 121 -30.58 -6.19 14.18
C ALA A 121 -31.59 -5.09 14.54
N GLU A 122 -31.19 -3.82 14.45
CA GLU A 122 -31.95 -2.68 14.96
C GLU A 122 -33.04 -2.22 13.99
N ARG A 123 -32.74 -2.12 12.69
CA ARG A 123 -33.66 -1.60 11.67
C ARG A 123 -34.54 -2.68 11.05
N PHE A 124 -33.97 -3.86 10.80
CA PHE A 124 -34.67 -4.96 10.12
C PHE A 124 -35.07 -6.11 11.06
N ALA A 125 -34.87 -5.95 12.38
CA ALA A 125 -35.23 -6.92 13.40
C ALA A 125 -34.74 -8.35 13.12
N VAL A 126 -33.57 -8.50 12.46
CA VAL A 126 -33.01 -9.82 12.16
C VAL A 126 -32.56 -10.49 13.46
N PRO A 127 -33.05 -11.72 13.76
CA PRO A 127 -32.73 -12.38 15.02
C PRO A 127 -31.26 -12.77 15.10
N ALA A 128 -30.72 -12.80 16.32
CA ALA A 128 -29.30 -13.09 16.57
C ALA A 128 -28.85 -14.43 15.97
N ASP A 129 -29.68 -15.48 16.03
CA ASP A 129 -29.38 -16.78 15.44
C ASP A 129 -29.18 -16.70 13.91
N ARG A 130 -29.96 -15.86 13.24
CA ARG A 130 -29.82 -15.62 11.79
C ARG A 130 -28.54 -14.83 11.49
N LEU A 131 -28.16 -13.88 12.34
CA LEU A 131 -26.88 -13.16 12.20
C LEU A 131 -25.67 -14.08 12.38
N GLU A 132 -25.72 -15.03 13.31
CA GLU A 132 -24.64 -16.00 13.51
C GLU A 132 -24.55 -17.01 12.36
N THR A 133 -25.67 -17.46 11.81
CA THR A 133 -25.67 -18.30 10.59
C THR A 133 -25.10 -17.55 9.38
N LEU A 134 -25.45 -16.27 9.19
CA LEU A 134 -24.85 -15.43 8.15
C LEU A 134 -23.33 -15.30 8.35
N ARG A 135 -22.88 -15.04 9.60
CA ARG A 135 -21.45 -14.96 9.94
C ARG A 135 -20.71 -16.26 9.62
N ALA A 136 -21.28 -17.41 9.98
CA ALA A 136 -20.70 -18.72 9.70
C ALA A 136 -20.59 -19.01 8.18
N ALA A 137 -21.59 -18.57 7.40
CA ALA A 137 -21.63 -18.75 5.95
C ALA A 137 -20.78 -17.73 5.16
N ALA A 138 -20.23 -16.69 5.80
CA ALA A 138 -19.54 -15.59 5.12
C ALA A 138 -18.39 -16.04 4.19
N ARG A 139 -17.73 -17.16 4.51
CA ARG A 139 -16.61 -17.69 3.73
C ARG A 139 -17.02 -18.28 2.38
N THR A 140 -18.27 -18.73 2.23
CA THR A 140 -18.75 -19.46 1.04
C THR A 140 -19.68 -18.64 0.16
N VAL A 141 -20.10 -17.45 0.60
CA VAL A 141 -21.05 -16.61 -0.13
C VAL A 141 -20.41 -16.03 -1.39
N LEU A 142 -21.16 -16.02 -2.49
CA LEU A 142 -20.76 -15.36 -3.74
C LEU A 142 -21.61 -14.10 -3.90
N PRO A 143 -21.06 -12.89 -3.63
CA PRO A 143 -21.85 -11.67 -3.58
C PRO A 143 -22.47 -11.30 -4.93
N ARG A 144 -21.70 -11.42 -6.02
CA ARG A 144 -22.16 -11.08 -7.37
C ARG A 144 -23.40 -11.87 -7.80
N PRO A 145 -23.42 -13.22 -7.74
CA PRO A 145 -24.64 -13.99 -8.00
C PRO A 145 -25.79 -13.66 -7.06
N ALA A 146 -25.52 -13.50 -5.76
CA ALA A 146 -26.57 -13.21 -4.77
C ALA A 146 -27.24 -11.85 -5.03
N ILE A 147 -26.45 -10.82 -5.34
CA ILE A 147 -26.93 -9.48 -5.70
C ILE A 147 -27.71 -9.53 -7.01
N ARG A 148 -27.21 -10.21 -8.05
CA ARG A 148 -27.91 -10.31 -9.33
C ARG A 148 -29.30 -10.96 -9.18
N LEU A 149 -29.38 -12.06 -8.44
CA LEU A 149 -30.66 -12.72 -8.17
C LEU A 149 -31.61 -11.81 -7.36
N LEU A 150 -31.06 -10.98 -6.49
CA LEU A 150 -31.84 -10.00 -5.73
C LEU A 150 -32.37 -8.88 -6.63
N GLU A 151 -31.55 -8.39 -7.56
CA GLU A 151 -31.95 -7.43 -8.61
C GLU A 151 -33.04 -8.00 -9.52
N GLU A 152 -32.90 -9.25 -9.99
CA GLU A 152 -33.92 -9.92 -10.82
C GLU A 152 -35.27 -10.02 -10.10
N ARG A 153 -35.26 -10.35 -8.80
CA ARG A 153 -36.48 -10.42 -7.97
C ARG A 153 -37.08 -9.05 -7.68
N TRP A 154 -36.24 -8.02 -7.54
CA TRP A 154 -36.69 -6.64 -7.42
C TRP A 154 -37.38 -6.19 -8.70
N ASP A 155 -36.75 -6.42 -9.85
CA ASP A 155 -37.30 -6.06 -11.16
C ASP A 155 -38.61 -6.79 -11.45
N ALA A 156 -38.76 -8.04 -10.98
CA ALA A 156 -39.98 -8.84 -11.09
C ALA A 156 -41.07 -8.52 -10.03
N ASP A 157 -40.88 -7.50 -9.18
CA ASP A 157 -41.83 -7.11 -8.12
C ASP A 157 -42.12 -8.24 -7.09
N GLU A 158 -41.18 -9.18 -6.90
CA GLU A 158 -41.35 -10.31 -5.99
C GLU A 158 -41.03 -9.98 -4.53
N ILE A 159 -40.35 -8.86 -4.28
CA ILE A 159 -39.86 -8.46 -2.96
C ILE A 159 -40.14 -6.99 -2.68
N SER A 160 -40.37 -6.68 -1.41
CA SER A 160 -40.50 -5.29 -0.95
C SER A 160 -39.15 -4.56 -0.96
N ALA A 161 -39.17 -3.23 -0.93
CA ALA A 161 -37.97 -2.41 -0.82
C ALA A 161 -37.19 -2.69 0.47
N ASP A 162 -37.88 -2.93 1.58
CA ASP A 162 -37.25 -3.27 2.86
C ASP A 162 -36.61 -4.67 2.83
N ASP A 163 -37.28 -5.65 2.21
CA ASP A 163 -36.74 -7.00 2.03
C ASP A 163 -35.50 -6.99 1.11
N TYR A 164 -35.52 -6.15 0.08
CA TYR A 164 -34.38 -5.92 -0.80
C TYR A 164 -33.19 -5.40 0.01
N GLN A 165 -33.40 -4.29 0.74
CA GLN A 165 -32.35 -3.64 1.49
C GLN A 165 -31.78 -4.56 2.59
N GLN A 166 -32.64 -5.32 3.28
CA GLN A 166 -32.24 -6.31 4.26
C GLN A 166 -31.38 -7.44 3.65
N GLN A 167 -31.80 -8.00 2.50
CA GLN A 167 -31.06 -9.08 1.84
C GLN A 167 -29.73 -8.58 1.28
N TRP A 168 -29.69 -7.39 0.69
CA TRP A 168 -28.46 -6.77 0.23
C TRP A 168 -27.49 -6.54 1.39
N LEU A 169 -27.97 -5.95 2.48
CA LEU A 169 -27.16 -5.68 3.67
C LEU A 169 -26.64 -6.97 4.31
N SER A 170 -27.39 -8.07 4.22
CA SER A 170 -26.93 -9.40 4.65
C SER A 170 -25.75 -9.90 3.81
N VAL A 171 -25.79 -9.71 2.49
CA VAL A 171 -24.67 -10.03 1.59
C VAL A 171 -23.47 -9.12 1.86
N GLU A 172 -23.71 -7.83 2.11
CA GLU A 172 -22.66 -6.87 2.44
C GLU A 172 -21.96 -7.25 3.76
N PHE A 173 -22.71 -7.55 4.83
CA PHE A 173 -22.17 -8.04 6.10
C PHE A 173 -21.20 -9.22 5.90
N GLN A 174 -21.61 -10.21 5.12
CA GLN A 174 -20.78 -11.39 4.81
C GLN A 174 -19.54 -11.04 3.98
N THR A 175 -19.70 -10.14 2.99
CA THR A 175 -18.61 -9.68 2.13
C THR A 175 -17.54 -8.93 2.94
N GLN A 176 -17.97 -8.05 3.85
CA GLN A 176 -17.07 -7.26 4.70
C GLN A 176 -16.28 -8.15 5.66
N LEU A 177 -16.92 -9.18 6.26
CA LEU A 177 -16.22 -10.18 7.07
C LEU A 177 -15.14 -10.94 6.29
N ARG A 178 -15.45 -11.36 5.06
CA ARG A 178 -14.48 -12.06 4.20
C ARG A 178 -13.32 -11.15 3.82
N MET A 179 -13.60 -9.89 3.49
CA MET A 179 -12.59 -8.88 3.19
C MET A 179 -11.67 -8.61 4.38
N ALA A 180 -12.22 -8.53 5.60
CA ALA A 180 -11.43 -8.39 6.82
C ALA A 180 -10.45 -9.56 7.01
N GLU A 181 -10.92 -10.80 6.87
CA GLU A 181 -10.06 -11.99 6.97
C GLU A 181 -8.98 -11.99 5.89
N LYS A 182 -9.32 -11.60 4.66
CA LYS A 182 -8.37 -11.47 3.55
C LYS A 182 -7.27 -10.46 3.87
N TYR A 183 -7.61 -9.27 4.37
CA TYR A 183 -6.62 -8.26 4.73
C TYR A 183 -5.77 -8.67 5.93
N ARG A 184 -6.32 -9.37 6.93
CA ARG A 184 -5.53 -9.97 8.02
C ARG A 184 -4.49 -10.97 7.50
N LYS A 185 -4.88 -11.89 6.62
CA LYS A 185 -3.93 -12.85 6.02
C LYS A 185 -2.83 -12.16 5.22
N ARG A 186 -3.17 -11.10 4.48
CA ARG A 186 -2.18 -10.28 3.77
C ARG A 186 -1.27 -9.52 4.74
N LEU A 187 -1.82 -9.04 5.86
CA LEU A 187 -1.06 -8.36 6.90
C LEU A 187 -0.03 -9.31 7.51
N ASP A 188 -0.42 -10.55 7.84
CA ASP A 188 0.51 -11.55 8.38
C ASP A 188 1.70 -11.80 7.44
N LEU A 189 1.45 -11.87 6.13
CA LEU A 189 2.51 -12.01 5.12
C LEU A 189 3.39 -10.77 5.04
N ALA A 190 2.77 -9.58 5.01
CA ALA A 190 3.48 -8.30 4.95
C ALA A 190 4.33 -8.06 6.21
N GLU A 191 3.86 -8.48 7.39
CA GLU A 191 4.59 -8.37 8.65
C GLU A 191 5.82 -9.29 8.67
N ARG A 192 5.72 -10.51 8.10
CA ARG A 192 6.89 -11.38 7.91
C ARG A 192 7.91 -10.76 6.97
N GLU A 193 7.46 -10.18 5.86
CA GLU A 193 8.33 -9.47 4.92
C GLU A 193 8.99 -8.25 5.58
N ARG A 194 8.21 -7.46 6.31
CA ARG A 194 8.71 -6.33 7.09
C ARG A 194 9.75 -6.77 8.11
N GLN A 195 9.50 -7.86 8.85
CA GLN A 195 10.45 -8.38 9.83
C GLN A 195 11.78 -8.72 9.18
N SER A 196 11.76 -9.38 8.02
CA SER A 196 12.95 -9.66 7.22
C SER A 196 13.65 -8.38 6.76
N ALA A 197 12.89 -7.39 6.29
CA ALA A 197 13.43 -6.10 5.84
C ALA A 197 14.10 -5.30 6.97
N ILE A 198 13.49 -5.23 8.15
CA ILE A 198 14.04 -4.47 9.28
C ILE A 198 15.19 -5.18 9.99
N SER A 199 15.35 -6.50 9.85
CA SER A 199 16.48 -7.22 10.46
C SER A 199 17.63 -7.50 9.49
N SER A 200 17.55 -7.07 8.23
CA SER A 200 18.57 -7.34 7.22
C SER A 200 19.65 -6.26 7.25
N PRO A 201 20.89 -6.57 7.68
CA PRO A 201 22.01 -5.67 7.46
C PRO A 201 22.36 -5.55 5.96
N LEU A 202 23.12 -4.52 5.62
CA LEU A 202 23.80 -4.45 4.32
C LEU A 202 24.81 -5.60 4.19
N GLN A 203 24.86 -6.25 3.03
CA GLN A 203 25.69 -7.42 2.79
C GLN A 203 27.15 -7.05 2.51
N ASP A 204 28.06 -8.00 2.73
CA ASP A 204 29.50 -7.76 2.62
C ASP A 204 29.93 -7.30 1.22
N HIS A 205 29.29 -7.81 0.17
CA HIS A 205 29.58 -7.39 -1.20
C HIS A 205 29.09 -5.96 -1.49
N GLU A 206 27.99 -5.54 -0.87
CA GLU A 206 27.43 -4.18 -0.97
C GLU A 206 28.31 -3.18 -0.20
N ILE A 207 28.71 -3.54 1.03
CA ILE A 207 29.66 -2.75 1.83
C ILE A 207 31.00 -2.65 1.08
N GLY A 208 31.49 -3.76 0.52
CA GLY A 208 32.70 -3.80 -0.30
C GLY A 208 32.59 -2.93 -1.55
N HIS A 209 31.41 -2.87 -2.19
CA HIS A 209 31.18 -2.02 -3.34
C HIS A 209 31.22 -0.52 -2.97
N VAL A 210 30.61 -0.12 -1.85
CA VAL A 210 30.66 1.27 -1.35
C VAL A 210 32.08 1.63 -0.92
N TRP A 211 32.68 0.83 -0.05
CA TRP A 211 33.97 1.15 0.56
C TRP A 211 35.14 0.97 -0.42
N GLY A 212 35.09 -0.03 -1.30
CA GLY A 212 36.15 -0.33 -2.25
C GLY A 212 37.34 -1.06 -1.63
N ILE A 213 37.12 -1.84 -0.56
CA ILE A 213 38.15 -2.65 0.09
C ILE A 213 38.01 -4.15 -0.26
N PRO A 214 39.09 -4.95 -0.23
CA PRO A 214 39.03 -6.37 -0.53
C PRO A 214 38.20 -7.15 0.49
N ALA A 215 37.51 -8.21 0.05
CA ALA A 215 36.62 -9.02 0.88
C ALA A 215 37.28 -9.56 2.16
N GLY A 216 38.53 -10.02 2.09
CA GLY A 216 39.27 -10.49 3.27
C GLY A 216 39.52 -9.40 4.32
N SER A 217 39.87 -8.19 3.88
CA SER A 217 40.05 -7.03 4.77
C SER A 217 38.71 -6.62 5.40
N LEU A 218 37.64 -6.63 4.59
CA LEU A 218 36.29 -6.32 5.04
C LEU A 218 35.80 -7.28 6.11
N ALA A 219 35.93 -8.59 5.89
CA ALA A 219 35.51 -9.62 6.84
C ALA A 219 36.24 -9.48 8.19
N ALA A 220 37.56 -9.32 8.16
CA ALA A 220 38.36 -9.14 9.38
C ALA A 220 37.96 -7.87 10.16
N ARG A 221 37.76 -6.75 9.46
CA ARG A 221 37.31 -5.49 10.07
C ARG A 221 35.90 -5.61 10.64
N LYS A 222 34.99 -6.28 9.92
CA LYS A 222 33.60 -6.51 10.36
C LYS A 222 33.57 -7.30 11.67
N VAL A 223 34.29 -8.41 11.76
CA VAL A 223 34.37 -9.23 12.98
C VAL A 223 34.94 -8.42 14.15
N LYS A 224 36.04 -7.69 13.91
CA LYS A 224 36.67 -6.84 14.92
C LYS A 224 35.70 -5.80 15.48
N TYR A 225 35.08 -5.01 14.59
CA TYR A 225 34.26 -3.89 15.01
C TYR A 225 32.88 -4.31 15.51
N LEU A 226 32.30 -5.40 14.99
CA LEU A 226 31.07 -5.96 15.55
C LEU A 226 31.30 -6.47 16.98
N THR A 227 32.41 -7.17 17.23
CA THR A 227 32.78 -7.62 18.58
C THR A 227 32.98 -6.44 19.53
N GLN A 228 33.71 -5.41 19.09
CA GLN A 228 33.91 -4.19 19.89
C GLN A 228 32.60 -3.47 20.21
N TYR A 229 31.70 -3.36 19.22
CA TYR A 229 30.39 -2.76 19.39
C TYR A 229 29.55 -3.50 20.44
N LEU A 230 29.47 -4.83 20.34
CA LEU A 230 28.68 -5.65 21.26
C LEU A 230 29.26 -5.60 22.70
N GLN A 231 30.59 -5.63 22.84
CA GLN A 231 31.25 -5.48 24.14
C GLN A 231 30.99 -4.11 24.76
N ALA A 232 31.06 -3.03 23.96
CA ALA A 232 30.79 -1.68 24.43
C ALA A 232 29.33 -1.47 24.83
N LEU A 233 28.38 -2.02 24.06
CA LEU A 233 26.96 -2.04 24.44
C LEU A 233 26.76 -2.77 25.77
N GLN A 234 27.33 -3.97 25.90
CA GLN A 234 27.21 -4.76 27.12
C GLN A 234 27.77 -4.01 28.34
N ALA A 235 28.95 -3.40 28.21
CA ALA A 235 29.54 -2.60 29.29
C ALA A 235 28.65 -1.40 29.66
N THR A 236 28.06 -0.73 28.68
CA THR A 236 27.17 0.41 28.92
C THR A 236 25.90 -0.01 29.66
N LEU A 237 25.32 -1.16 29.29
CA LEU A 237 24.13 -1.70 29.96
C LEU A 237 24.43 -2.17 31.39
N GLN A 238 25.59 -2.80 31.62
CA GLN A 238 26.04 -3.20 32.95
C GLN A 238 26.28 -2.02 33.89
N ASN A 239 26.68 -0.87 33.35
CA ASN A 239 26.87 0.36 34.13
C ASN A 239 25.55 1.10 34.42
N SER A 240 24.50 0.84 33.63
CA SER A 240 23.21 1.54 33.70
C SER A 240 22.14 0.78 34.50
N ALA A 241 22.17 -0.56 34.48
CA ALA A 241 21.18 -1.39 35.15
C ALA A 241 21.76 -2.16 36.34
N ALA A 242 21.13 -2.02 37.51
CA ALA A 242 21.19 -3.04 38.55
C ALA A 242 20.81 -4.39 37.90
N ALA A 243 21.65 -5.40 38.07
CA ALA A 243 21.65 -6.67 37.35
C ALA A 243 20.37 -7.51 37.58
N THR A 244 19.29 -7.22 36.85
CA THR A 244 18.01 -7.98 36.96
C THR A 244 17.41 -8.41 35.62
N THR A 245 18.22 -8.71 34.60
CA THR A 245 17.76 -9.48 33.43
C THR A 245 18.37 -10.87 33.44
N THR A 246 17.54 -11.88 33.70
CA THR A 246 17.89 -13.31 33.85
C THR A 246 18.00 -14.08 32.52
N ALA A 247 17.73 -13.44 31.37
CA ALA A 247 17.86 -14.06 30.06
C ALA A 247 19.06 -13.46 29.28
N PRO A 248 19.85 -14.28 28.58
CA PRO A 248 20.90 -13.77 27.70
C PRO A 248 20.25 -13.02 26.54
N LEU A 249 20.41 -11.69 26.54
CA LEU A 249 19.93 -10.81 25.47
C LEU A 249 20.87 -10.92 24.26
N ASP A 250 20.33 -11.26 23.09
CA ASP A 250 21.04 -11.08 21.83
C ASP A 250 21.04 -9.59 21.48
N LEU A 251 22.09 -8.88 21.94
CA LEU A 251 22.25 -7.44 21.76
C LEU A 251 22.24 -7.02 20.29
N TRP A 252 22.62 -7.91 19.37
CA TRP A 252 22.59 -7.62 17.94
C TRP A 252 21.15 -7.62 17.40
N LYS A 253 20.36 -8.64 17.77
CA LYS A 253 18.94 -8.69 17.43
C LYS A 253 18.16 -7.54 18.07
N GLU A 254 18.46 -7.22 19.33
CA GLU A 254 17.86 -6.08 20.04
C GLU A 254 18.21 -4.73 19.37
N THR A 255 19.44 -4.57 18.88
CA THR A 255 19.85 -3.37 18.11
C THR A 255 18.88 -3.12 16.94
N PHE A 256 18.57 -4.14 16.15
CA PHE A 256 17.61 -4.00 15.05
C PHE A 256 16.19 -3.69 15.53
N SER A 257 15.72 -4.34 16.60
CA SER A 257 14.37 -4.13 17.12
C SER A 257 14.18 -2.68 17.60
N VAL A 258 15.13 -2.17 18.38
CA VAL A 258 15.13 -0.80 18.91
C VAL A 258 15.21 0.25 17.79
N LEU A 259 16.08 0.04 16.79
CA LEU A 259 16.19 0.95 15.66
C LEU A 259 14.96 0.89 14.74
N ALA A 260 14.35 -0.29 14.57
CA ALA A 260 13.16 -0.46 13.75
C ALA A 260 11.92 0.24 14.32
N ALA A 261 11.85 0.37 15.65
CA ALA A 261 10.78 1.08 16.34
C ALA A 261 10.81 2.60 16.13
N GLN A 262 11.94 3.16 15.69
CA GLN A 262 12.04 4.58 15.38
C GLN A 262 11.11 4.95 14.20
N PRO A 263 10.55 6.18 14.19
CA PRO A 263 9.77 6.68 13.07
C PRO A 263 10.52 6.53 11.74
N ILE A 264 9.77 6.27 10.68
CA ILE A 264 10.33 6.16 9.33
C ILE A 264 10.36 7.52 8.68
N GLU A 265 11.52 7.90 8.16
CA GLU A 265 11.67 9.06 7.28
C GLU A 265 10.90 8.81 5.97
N ARG A 266 9.97 9.72 5.65
CA ARG A 266 9.18 9.64 4.42
C ARG A 266 10.01 10.10 3.24
N SER A 267 10.11 9.25 2.23
CA SER A 267 10.74 9.63 0.96
C SER A 267 9.74 10.42 0.12
N MET A 268 10.23 11.44 -0.59
CA MET A 268 9.43 12.07 -1.65
C MET A 268 9.25 11.04 -2.78
N SER A 269 8.01 10.70 -3.08
CA SER A 269 7.67 9.80 -4.18
C SER A 269 7.13 10.61 -5.37
N THR A 270 7.44 10.13 -6.57
CA THR A 270 6.89 10.66 -7.81
C THR A 270 5.91 9.64 -8.36
N TYR A 271 4.84 10.13 -8.98
CA TYR A 271 3.88 9.28 -9.65
C TYR A 271 4.59 8.39 -10.70
N ASP A 272 4.28 7.09 -10.65
CA ASP A 272 5.00 6.04 -11.35
C ASP A 272 4.29 5.54 -12.63
N GLY A 273 3.13 6.11 -12.95
CA GLY A 273 2.28 5.70 -14.07
C GLY A 273 1.27 4.60 -13.73
N LEU A 274 1.15 4.19 -12.47
CA LEU A 274 0.16 3.22 -12.02
C LEU A 274 -1.27 3.71 -12.31
N GLU A 275 -2.05 2.91 -13.06
CA GLU A 275 -3.40 3.27 -13.56
C GLU A 275 -3.45 4.39 -14.62
N LYS A 276 -2.33 4.65 -15.33
CA LYS A 276 -2.18 5.64 -16.42
C LYS A 276 -2.23 7.08 -15.93
N THR A 277 -3.23 7.50 -15.15
CA THR A 277 -3.31 8.85 -14.55
C THR A 277 -3.39 8.81 -13.03
N GLU A 278 -2.87 9.86 -12.38
CA GLU A 278 -2.95 10.01 -10.92
C GLU A 278 -4.41 10.08 -10.44
N SER A 279 -5.31 10.71 -11.20
CA SER A 279 -6.74 10.75 -10.90
C SER A 279 -7.37 9.36 -10.89
N ALA A 280 -7.11 8.54 -11.91
CA ALA A 280 -7.65 7.18 -11.98
C ALA A 280 -7.12 6.31 -10.84
N LEU A 281 -5.86 6.50 -10.44
CA LEU A 281 -5.29 5.85 -9.27
C LEU A 281 -6.03 6.28 -7.99
N ILE A 282 -6.26 7.58 -7.78
CA ILE A 282 -6.96 8.09 -6.59
C ILE A 282 -8.39 7.57 -6.53
N ASP A 283 -9.12 7.56 -7.65
CA ASP A 283 -10.49 7.04 -7.72
C ASP A 283 -10.53 5.55 -7.37
N LYS A 284 -9.58 4.77 -7.88
CA LYS A 284 -9.48 3.34 -7.62
C LYS A 284 -9.04 3.02 -6.19
N LEU A 285 -8.14 3.82 -5.61
CA LEU A 285 -7.78 3.74 -4.19
C LEU A 285 -8.96 4.09 -3.30
N THR A 286 -9.74 5.10 -3.65
CA THR A 286 -10.96 5.49 -2.93
C THR A 286 -12.00 4.36 -2.99
N ALA A 287 -12.21 3.77 -4.16
CA ALA A 287 -13.06 2.58 -4.30
C ALA A 287 -12.54 1.37 -3.50
N LEU A 288 -11.22 1.18 -3.43
CA LEU A 288 -10.59 0.14 -2.60
C LEU A 288 -10.90 0.35 -1.12
N VAL A 289 -10.77 1.58 -0.61
CA VAL A 289 -11.01 1.93 0.80
C VAL A 289 -12.49 1.77 1.14
N TRP A 290 -13.38 2.21 0.28
CA TRP A 290 -14.82 2.03 0.46
C TRP A 290 -15.26 0.56 0.31
N GLY A 291 -14.50 -0.27 -0.41
CA GLY A 291 -14.84 -1.69 -0.63
C GLY A 291 -15.72 -1.92 -1.85
N ASN A 292 -15.83 -0.91 -2.74
CA ASN A 292 -16.63 -0.95 -3.96
C ASN A 292 -15.94 -1.69 -5.11
N LEU A 293 -14.69 -2.11 -4.92
CA LEU A 293 -13.98 -2.93 -5.90
C LEU A 293 -14.42 -4.38 -5.81
N ALA A 294 -14.78 -4.94 -6.97
CA ALA A 294 -14.94 -6.38 -7.10
C ALA A 294 -13.65 -7.11 -6.72
N GLU A 295 -13.77 -8.27 -6.08
CA GLU A 295 -12.62 -8.97 -5.49
C GLU A 295 -11.51 -9.31 -6.48
N GLU A 296 -11.84 -9.72 -7.70
CA GLU A 296 -10.87 -10.00 -8.75
C GLU A 296 -10.05 -8.76 -9.16
N VAL A 297 -10.72 -7.60 -9.21
CA VAL A 297 -10.09 -6.33 -9.54
C VAL A 297 -9.24 -5.86 -8.38
N GLU A 298 -9.75 -6.00 -7.16
CA GLU A 298 -9.06 -5.69 -5.91
C GLU A 298 -7.75 -6.47 -5.80
N VAL A 299 -7.77 -7.79 -6.01
CA VAL A 299 -6.56 -8.65 -5.90
C VAL A 299 -5.49 -8.22 -6.91
N LYS A 300 -5.89 -8.00 -8.17
CA LYS A 300 -4.96 -7.55 -9.23
C LYS A 300 -4.39 -6.17 -8.91
N PHE A 301 -5.26 -5.26 -8.47
CA PHE A 301 -4.87 -3.90 -8.11
C PHE A 301 -3.92 -3.87 -6.91
N TRP A 302 -4.21 -4.60 -5.83
CA TRP A 302 -3.33 -4.72 -4.67
C TRP A 302 -1.95 -5.27 -5.05
N THR A 303 -1.92 -6.30 -5.90
CA THR A 303 -0.66 -6.87 -6.39
C THR A 303 0.15 -5.83 -7.19
N SER A 304 -0.52 -5.08 -8.07
CA SER A 304 0.11 -3.99 -8.82
C SER A 304 0.57 -2.84 -7.93
N LEU A 305 -0.16 -2.55 -6.85
CA LEU A 305 0.17 -1.50 -5.89
C LEU A 305 1.42 -1.84 -5.07
N VAL A 306 1.62 -3.12 -4.71
CA VAL A 306 2.72 -3.57 -3.84
C VAL A 306 3.97 -3.97 -4.64
N PHE A 307 3.79 -4.64 -5.77
CA PHE A 307 4.88 -5.20 -6.59
C PHE A 307 5.14 -4.42 -7.89
N GLY A 308 4.24 -3.51 -8.28
CA GLY A 308 4.36 -2.72 -9.49
C GLY A 308 3.79 -3.45 -10.71
N ALA A 309 3.52 -2.71 -11.78
CA ALA A 309 3.23 -3.33 -13.08
C ALA A 309 4.49 -4.09 -13.54
N SER A 310 4.34 -5.37 -13.85
CA SER A 310 5.39 -6.35 -14.14
C SER A 310 6.25 -6.01 -15.38
N SER A 311 7.08 -4.97 -15.31
CA SER A 311 8.16 -4.76 -16.28
C SER A 311 9.46 -5.28 -15.66
N ASN A 312 10.11 -6.24 -16.31
CA ASN A 312 11.35 -6.96 -15.95
C ASN A 312 12.62 -6.07 -15.73
N ALA A 313 12.50 -4.87 -15.19
CA ALA A 313 13.60 -3.93 -15.02
C ALA A 313 14.09 -3.96 -13.57
N MET A 314 14.95 -4.95 -13.30
CA MET A 314 15.49 -5.36 -11.98
C MET A 314 16.13 -4.27 -11.09
N HIS A 315 16.22 -3.02 -11.56
CA HIS A 315 16.89 -1.92 -10.85
C HIS A 315 16.07 -0.62 -10.73
N SER A 316 14.85 -0.52 -11.28
CA SER A 316 13.96 0.65 -11.13
C SER A 316 12.67 0.37 -10.31
N GLU A 317 12.50 -0.86 -9.84
CA GLU A 317 11.23 -1.36 -9.27
C GLU A 317 10.93 -0.89 -7.84
N ILE A 318 11.95 -0.62 -7.02
CA ILE A 318 11.76 -0.39 -5.57
C ILE A 318 11.05 0.96 -5.29
N THR A 319 11.10 1.92 -6.21
CA THR A 319 10.46 3.23 -6.09
C THR A 319 9.06 3.33 -6.68
N ARG A 320 8.68 2.44 -7.62
CA ARG A 320 7.39 2.58 -8.32
C ARG A 320 6.21 2.48 -7.35
N ASN A 321 6.31 1.61 -6.36
CA ASN A 321 5.17 1.22 -5.52
C ASN A 321 4.97 2.11 -4.29
N LEU A 322 5.89 3.07 -4.05
CA LEU A 322 5.82 3.89 -2.85
C LEU A 322 4.71 4.94 -2.96
N PHE A 323 4.55 5.54 -4.14
CA PHE A 323 3.58 6.62 -4.36
C PHE A 323 2.15 6.17 -4.08
N GLY A 324 1.72 5.05 -4.68
CA GLY A 324 0.37 4.53 -4.46
C GLY A 324 0.09 4.15 -3.00
N LEU A 325 1.07 3.57 -2.29
CA LEU A 325 0.93 3.26 -0.87
C LEU A 325 0.86 4.51 0.02
N GLN A 326 1.65 5.55 -0.30
CA GLN A 326 1.57 6.85 0.39
C GLN A 326 0.19 7.49 0.16
N ARG A 327 -0.33 7.48 -1.07
CA ARG A 327 -1.68 7.99 -1.38
C ARG A 327 -2.77 7.19 -0.68
N LEU A 328 -2.66 5.86 -0.64
CA LEU A 328 -3.60 5.01 0.11
C LEU A 328 -3.60 5.37 1.60
N ALA A 329 -2.42 5.54 2.20
CA ALA A 329 -2.30 5.93 3.60
C ALA A 329 -2.92 7.30 3.87
N THR A 330 -2.75 8.27 2.97
CA THR A 330 -3.41 9.58 3.03
C THR A 330 -4.93 9.44 2.97
N ILE A 331 -5.48 8.75 1.97
CA ILE A 331 -6.93 8.55 1.82
C ILE A 331 -7.50 7.87 3.08
N LEU A 332 -6.82 6.84 3.61
CA LEU A 332 -7.25 6.16 4.83
C LEU A 332 -7.23 7.06 6.07
N ASN A 333 -6.38 8.09 6.13
CA ASN A 333 -6.35 9.02 7.25
C ASN A 333 -7.36 10.16 7.10
N ASP A 334 -7.63 10.57 5.87
CA ASP A 334 -8.48 11.73 5.55
C ASP A 334 -9.97 11.34 5.45
N MET A 335 -10.27 10.08 5.17
CA MET A 335 -11.64 9.59 5.07
C MET A 335 -12.33 9.55 6.42
N ASP A 336 -13.60 9.95 6.47
CA ASP A 336 -14.43 9.82 7.66
C ASP A 336 -14.86 8.37 7.86
N HIS A 337 -14.40 7.76 8.95
CA HIS A 337 -14.76 6.40 9.37
C HIS A 337 -15.68 6.40 10.59
N SER A 338 -16.34 7.52 10.88
CA SER A 338 -17.36 7.62 11.92
C SER A 338 -18.44 6.54 11.71
N PRO A 339 -19.03 5.98 12.79
CA PRO A 339 -20.07 4.97 12.66
C PRO A 339 -21.26 5.48 11.83
N GLU A 340 -21.57 6.77 11.92
CA GLU A 340 -22.61 7.43 11.12
C GLU A 340 -22.27 7.44 9.62
N ALA A 341 -21.04 7.83 9.25
CA ALA A 341 -20.62 7.82 7.84
C ALA A 341 -20.61 6.40 7.24
N VAL A 342 -20.21 5.40 8.03
CA VAL A 342 -20.25 3.99 7.62
C VAL A 342 -21.68 3.51 7.43
N ASP A 343 -22.61 3.90 8.32
CA ASP A 343 -24.03 3.56 8.19
C ASP A 343 -24.65 4.20 6.94
N GLU A 344 -24.41 5.49 6.71
CA GLU A 344 -24.90 6.20 5.54
C GLU A 344 -24.45 5.53 4.24
N GLU A 345 -23.17 5.16 4.15
CA GLU A 345 -22.64 4.48 2.98
C GLU A 345 -23.23 3.06 2.81
N LEU A 346 -23.37 2.30 3.90
CA LEU A 346 -24.02 0.97 3.85
C LEU A 346 -25.48 1.05 3.39
N LEU A 347 -26.22 2.03 3.89
CA LEU A 347 -27.61 2.25 3.52
C LEU A 347 -27.74 2.73 2.07
N LYS A 348 -26.83 3.61 1.62
CA LYS A 348 -26.77 4.08 0.24
C LYS A 348 -26.51 2.94 -0.75
N ARG A 349 -25.60 2.02 -0.41
CA ARG A 349 -25.29 0.86 -1.28
C ARG A 349 -26.38 -0.19 -1.35
N SER A 350 -27.14 -0.33 -0.25
CA SER A 350 -28.21 -1.33 -0.14
C SER A 350 -29.58 -0.81 -0.58
N ALA A 351 -29.68 0.49 -0.93
CA ALA A 351 -30.91 1.07 -1.44
C ALA A 351 -31.29 0.43 -2.80
N PRO A 352 -32.57 0.07 -3.01
CA PRO A 352 -33.02 -0.45 -4.29
C PRO A 352 -32.86 0.59 -5.39
N THR A 353 -32.52 0.11 -6.59
CA THR A 353 -32.53 0.96 -7.78
C THR A 353 -33.95 1.49 -8.00
N PRO A 354 -34.15 2.82 -8.07
CA PRO A 354 -35.48 3.37 -8.29
C PRO A 354 -36.00 2.87 -9.62
N LYS A 355 -37.20 2.27 -9.59
CA LYS A 355 -37.89 1.89 -10.81
C LYS A 355 -38.29 3.17 -11.55
N PRO A 356 -38.18 3.22 -12.88
CA PRO A 356 -38.77 4.33 -13.63
C PRO A 356 -40.25 4.41 -13.23
N GLU A 357 -40.71 5.60 -12.86
CA GLU A 357 -42.13 5.78 -12.58
C GLU A 357 -42.91 5.53 -13.87
N ASP A 358 -43.50 4.36 -14.00
CA ASP A 358 -44.32 3.95 -15.15
C ASP A 358 -45.60 4.79 -15.35
N ASN A 359 -45.81 5.87 -14.58
CA ASN A 359 -47.01 6.70 -14.63
C ASN A 359 -46.79 8.23 -14.62
N LEU A 360 -45.59 8.74 -14.93
CA LEU A 360 -45.39 10.19 -15.18
C LEU A 360 -44.80 10.51 -16.56
N LEU A 361 -44.94 9.62 -17.53
CA LEU A 361 -45.11 10.09 -18.90
C LEU A 361 -46.55 10.56 -19.00
N GLU A 362 -46.80 11.86 -18.81
CA GLU A 362 -47.91 12.50 -19.53
C GLU A 362 -47.87 11.93 -20.94
N ALA A 363 -48.95 11.24 -21.35
CA ALA A 363 -49.10 10.80 -22.72
C ALA A 363 -48.67 12.00 -23.59
N PRO A 364 -47.73 11.83 -24.55
CA PRO A 364 -47.28 12.96 -25.33
C PRO A 364 -48.53 13.57 -25.92
N ALA A 365 -48.84 14.80 -25.49
CA ALA A 365 -49.98 15.53 -26.01
C ALA A 365 -49.89 15.39 -27.52
N GLU A 366 -50.93 14.83 -28.14
CA GLU A 366 -50.97 14.69 -29.59
C GLU A 366 -50.51 16.03 -30.17
N PRO A 367 -49.47 16.04 -31.03
CA PRO A 367 -48.96 17.29 -31.55
C PRO A 367 -50.15 18.01 -32.18
N PRO A 368 -50.37 19.31 -31.89
CA PRO A 368 -51.49 20.02 -32.46
C PRO A 368 -51.40 19.83 -33.96
N THR A 369 -52.46 19.28 -34.56
CA THR A 369 -52.61 19.15 -36.00
C THR A 369 -52.48 20.56 -36.58
N LYS A 370 -51.28 20.93 -37.01
CA LYS A 370 -51.06 22.16 -37.75
C LYS A 370 -51.72 21.96 -39.09
N GLU A 371 -52.95 22.46 -39.22
CA GLU A 371 -53.59 22.64 -40.51
C GLU A 371 -52.64 23.48 -41.37
N LEU A 372 -52.12 22.86 -42.43
CA LEU A 372 -51.26 23.52 -43.40
C LEU A 372 -52.06 24.66 -44.04
N SER A 373 -51.51 25.87 -44.06
CA SER A 373 -52.20 26.99 -44.72
C SER A 373 -52.32 26.72 -46.22
N GLU A 374 -53.34 27.29 -46.88
CA GLU A 374 -53.59 27.10 -48.32
C GLU A 374 -52.34 27.32 -49.19
N MET A 375 -51.47 28.25 -48.76
CA MET A 375 -50.21 28.55 -49.45
C MET A 375 -49.20 27.39 -49.36
N GLN A 376 -49.16 26.66 -48.25
CA GLN A 376 -48.29 25.49 -48.06
C GLN A 376 -48.78 24.28 -48.87
N VAL A 377 -50.11 24.13 -49.00
CA VAL A 377 -50.73 23.11 -49.87
C VAL A 377 -50.45 23.41 -51.34
N GLN A 378 -50.50 24.68 -51.73
CA GLN A 378 -50.21 25.10 -53.12
C GLN A 378 -48.74 24.89 -53.50
N ILE A 379 -47.79 25.12 -52.57
CA ILE A 379 -46.37 24.82 -52.77
C ILE A 379 -46.16 23.30 -52.93
N LEU A 380 -46.75 22.48 -52.07
CA LEU A 380 -46.64 21.02 -52.17
C LEU A 380 -47.23 20.47 -53.48
N ASN A 381 -48.35 21.02 -53.94
CA ASN A 381 -48.94 20.66 -55.22
C ASN A 381 -48.09 21.12 -56.42
N SER A 382 -47.38 22.25 -56.32
CA SER A 382 -46.46 22.71 -57.37
C SER A 382 -45.15 21.90 -57.44
N MET A 383 -44.74 21.28 -56.31
CA MET A 383 -43.57 20.39 -56.26
C MET A 383 -43.88 18.96 -56.70
N ARG A 384 -45.17 18.59 -56.79
CA ARG A 384 -45.60 17.30 -57.31
C ARG A 384 -45.76 17.44 -58.83
N GLY A 385 -44.61 17.55 -59.50
CA GLY A 385 -44.51 17.76 -60.94
C GLY A 385 -45.38 16.80 -61.76
N GLU A 386 -46.00 17.34 -62.82
CA GLU A 386 -46.74 16.61 -63.83
C GLU A 386 -45.81 15.67 -64.62
N ASP A 387 -45.77 14.38 -64.25
CA ASP A 387 -45.33 13.33 -65.15
C ASP A 387 -46.53 12.79 -65.94
N VAL A 388 -46.96 13.56 -66.93
CA VAL A 388 -47.72 13.05 -68.07
C VAL A 388 -46.71 12.37 -69.00
N THR A 389 -46.48 11.07 -68.80
CA THR A 389 -46.36 10.05 -69.85
C THR A 389 -45.99 8.71 -69.22
N GLY A 390 -46.96 7.79 -69.17
CA GLY A 390 -46.77 6.46 -68.62
C GLY A 390 -45.77 5.62 -69.44
N ARG A 391 -44.76 5.07 -68.75
CA ARG A 391 -44.18 3.74 -68.97
C ARG A 391 -43.34 3.34 -67.74
N PRO A 392 -43.35 2.06 -67.33
CA PRO A 392 -42.63 1.61 -66.15
C PRO A 392 -41.15 1.42 -66.49
N SER A 393 -40.27 1.92 -65.63
CA SER A 393 -38.83 1.70 -65.75
C SER A 393 -38.32 1.03 -64.48
N ASP A 394 -38.16 -0.28 -64.59
CA ASP A 394 -37.41 -1.14 -63.68
C ASP A 394 -36.08 -0.52 -63.23
N LYS A 395 -35.84 -0.60 -61.93
CA LYS A 395 -34.58 -1.09 -61.33
C LYS A 395 -34.77 -1.14 -59.81
N TRP A 396 -34.80 -2.38 -59.30
CA TRP A 396 -34.53 -2.68 -57.90
C TRP A 396 -33.07 -2.42 -57.58
#